data_AF-A0A3Q3AIN3-F1
#
_entry.id   AF-A0A3Q3AIN3-F1
#
_cell.length_a   1.000
_cell.length_b   1.000
_cell.length_c   1.000
_cell.angle_alpha   90.00
_cell.angle_beta   90.00
_cell.angle_gamma   90.00
#
_symmetry.space_group_name_H-M   'P 1'
#
loop_
_entity.id
_entity.type
_entity.pdbx_description
1 polymer ?
#
loop_
_entity_poly.entity_id
_entity_poly.type
_entity_poly.pdbx_seq_one_letter_code
_entity_poly.pdbx_strand_id
1 'polypeptide(L)'
;MAAERSFSDSFIDEDPQKALEALNEALQEDRDNAEWICQRAYAHILLKNYSNAADDAKKAQQLKPSLPLAFMRTGIAEYHLKNYESSHAAFSQGHQLDASDKSFEVWIKRCEEMMGNQTENSSVNTTPAAAPVKHDWYQTESQVIVTVMAKNVPKDGVCVSFTERELSAKIQMASGDDYNFHLQLLHPIVPQQSCFKILTTKVEIKMKKTDAIRWETLEGEGQESNIKHFNPHQYPTSSHYTRKWDKMVSDISEEEKNEKLEGDAALNKLFQQIYTDGSDEVKRAMNKSFMESGGTVLSTNWGDVGRRTVDVSPPEDVEFKKY
;
A
#
# COMPACT_ATOMS: atom_id res chain seq x y z
N MET A 1 24.55 -54.03 13.64
CA MET A 1 23.48 -53.34 14.37
C MET A 1 23.47 -51.91 13.87
N ALA A 2 22.61 -51.60 12.90
CA ALA A 2 22.42 -50.21 12.48
C ALA A 2 21.77 -49.50 13.67
N ALA A 3 22.46 -48.53 14.26
CA ALA A 3 21.82 -47.65 15.23
C ALA A 3 20.59 -47.06 14.53
N GLU A 4 19.42 -47.15 15.16
CA GLU A 4 18.18 -46.54 14.69
C GLU A 4 18.40 -45.02 14.62
N ARG A 5 18.92 -44.55 13.49
CA ARG A 5 19.07 -43.13 13.19
C ARG A 5 17.66 -42.56 13.11
N SER A 6 17.23 -41.91 14.18
CA SER A 6 15.98 -41.17 14.23
C SER A 6 16.30 -39.68 14.14
N PHE A 7 15.55 -38.98 13.30
CA PHE A 7 15.65 -37.54 13.12
C PHE A 7 14.42 -36.93 13.79
N SER A 8 14.60 -36.38 14.99
CA SER A 8 13.53 -35.68 15.70
C SER A 8 13.34 -34.27 15.15
N ASP A 9 12.14 -33.72 15.32
CA ASP A 9 11.84 -32.33 14.93
C ASP A 9 12.81 -31.34 15.60
N SER A 10 13.17 -31.57 16.87
CA SER A 10 14.12 -30.72 17.61
C SER A 10 15.52 -30.69 16.99
N PHE A 11 15.99 -31.80 16.41
CA PHE A 11 17.28 -31.86 15.73
C PHE A 11 17.27 -31.00 14.45
N ILE A 12 16.13 -30.99 13.75
CA ILE A 12 15.96 -30.23 12.50
C ILE A 12 15.78 -28.73 12.80
N ASP A 13 15.13 -28.40 13.91
CA ASP A 13 14.96 -27.02 14.37
C ASP A 13 16.29 -26.36 14.78
N GLU A 14 17.25 -27.13 15.31
CA GLU A 14 18.56 -26.61 15.73
C GLU A 14 19.43 -26.19 14.53
N ASP A 15 19.56 -27.08 13.55
CA ASP A 15 20.31 -26.81 12.31
C ASP A 15 19.68 -27.53 11.11
N PRO A 16 18.81 -26.86 10.35
CA PRO A 16 18.10 -27.48 9.25
C PRO A 16 19.00 -27.83 8.06
N GLN A 17 20.14 -27.16 7.90
CA GLN A 17 21.09 -27.49 6.82
C GLN A 17 21.82 -28.79 7.12
N LYS A 18 22.40 -28.87 8.32
CA LYS A 18 23.08 -30.09 8.78
C LYS A 18 22.13 -31.28 8.86
N ALA A 19 20.89 -31.05 9.31
CA ALA A 19 19.88 -32.08 9.34
C ALA A 19 19.53 -32.61 7.94
N LEU A 20 19.42 -31.71 6.96
CA LEU A 20 19.17 -32.07 5.57
C LEU A 20 20.31 -32.90 4.96
N GLU A 21 21.57 -32.57 5.25
CA GLU A 21 22.73 -33.37 4.82
C GLU A 21 22.67 -34.78 5.43
N ALA A 22 22.45 -34.88 6.74
CA ALA A 22 22.35 -36.17 7.42
C ALA A 22 21.16 -37.02 6.94
N LEU A 23 20.01 -36.38 6.65
CA LEU A 23 18.85 -37.03 6.06
C LEU A 23 19.11 -37.51 4.63
N ASN A 24 19.85 -36.75 3.83
CA ASN A 24 20.24 -37.17 2.49
C ASN A 24 21.19 -38.37 2.52
N GLU A 25 22.15 -38.40 3.45
CA GLU A 25 23.02 -39.58 3.65
C GLU A 25 22.20 -40.80 4.09
N ALA A 26 21.31 -40.64 5.08
CA ALA A 26 20.46 -41.73 5.55
C ALA A 26 19.57 -42.29 4.43
N LEU A 27 18.99 -41.42 3.59
CA LEU A 27 18.18 -41.82 2.45
C LEU A 27 18.98 -42.47 1.31
N GLN A 28 20.32 -42.40 1.29
CA GLN A 28 21.12 -43.22 0.38
C GLN A 28 21.14 -44.68 0.80
N GLU A 29 21.12 -44.95 2.11
CA GLU A 29 21.08 -46.30 2.68
C GLU A 29 19.67 -46.90 2.60
N ASP A 30 18.63 -46.12 2.93
CA ASP A 30 17.22 -46.51 2.85
C ASP A 30 16.39 -45.46 2.10
N ARG A 31 16.19 -45.69 0.79
CA ARG A 31 15.59 -44.72 -0.15
C ARG A 31 14.09 -44.51 0.00
N ASP A 32 13.41 -45.44 0.66
CA ASP A 32 11.95 -45.50 0.74
C ASP A 32 11.45 -45.39 2.19
N ASN A 33 12.30 -44.90 3.09
CA ASN A 33 11.90 -44.56 4.44
C ASN A 33 11.00 -43.31 4.45
N ALA A 34 9.69 -43.51 4.55
CA ALA A 34 8.68 -42.45 4.52
C ALA A 34 8.87 -41.40 5.63
N GLU A 35 9.33 -41.81 6.82
CA GLU A 35 9.50 -40.91 7.96
C GLU A 35 10.70 -39.98 7.74
N TRP A 36 11.82 -40.50 7.25
CA TRP A 36 12.98 -39.68 6.90
C TRP A 36 12.70 -38.74 5.73
N ILE A 37 11.95 -39.18 4.72
CA ILE A 37 11.52 -38.31 3.62
C ILE A 37 10.62 -37.17 4.15
N CYS A 38 9.71 -37.48 5.07
CA CYS A 38 8.86 -36.47 5.70
C CYS A 38 9.68 -35.47 6.53
N GLN A 39 10.71 -35.93 7.26
CA GLN A 39 11.62 -35.07 8.00
C GLN A 39 12.51 -34.22 7.07
N ARG A 40 12.91 -34.75 5.91
CA ARG A 40 13.63 -33.98 4.89
C ARG A 40 12.76 -32.89 4.29
N ALA A 41 11.48 -33.16 4.07
CA ALA A 41 10.51 -32.14 3.67
C ALA A 41 10.42 -31.02 4.73
N TYR A 42 10.46 -31.36 6.02
CA TYR A 42 10.46 -30.36 7.09
C TYR A 42 11.71 -29.48 7.06
N ALA A 43 12.90 -30.08 6.94
CA ALA A 43 14.15 -29.33 6.80
C ALA A 43 14.10 -28.39 5.58
N HIS A 44 13.57 -28.86 4.44
CA HIS A 44 13.36 -28.01 3.26
C HIS A 44 12.40 -26.84 3.52
N ILE A 45 11.33 -27.03 4.29
CA ILE A 45 10.40 -25.95 4.68
C ILE A 45 11.13 -24.88 5.50
N LEU A 46 11.91 -25.27 6.51
CA LEU A 46 12.67 -24.32 7.33
C LEU A 46 13.71 -23.55 6.50
N LEU A 47 14.28 -24.20 5.47
CA LEU A 47 15.18 -23.56 4.50
C LEU A 47 14.46 -22.79 3.38
N LYS A 48 13.13 -22.68 3.43
CA LYS A 48 12.27 -22.00 2.44
C LYS A 48 12.34 -22.60 1.02
N ASN A 49 12.78 -23.85 0.91
CA ASN A 49 12.85 -24.60 -0.34
C ASN A 49 11.52 -25.36 -0.57
N TYR A 50 10.43 -24.61 -0.74
CA TYR A 50 9.07 -25.17 -0.71
C TYR A 50 8.74 -26.15 -1.84
N SER A 51 9.33 -25.97 -3.03
CA SER A 51 9.13 -26.91 -4.16
C SER A 51 9.61 -28.32 -3.79
N ASN A 52 10.86 -28.44 -3.34
CA ASN A 52 11.44 -29.73 -2.95
C ASN A 52 10.72 -30.32 -1.72
N ALA A 53 10.31 -29.46 -0.78
CA ALA A 53 9.51 -29.90 0.36
C ALA A 53 8.17 -30.52 -0.06
N ALA A 54 7.47 -29.92 -1.03
CA ALA A 54 6.21 -30.45 -1.52
C ALA A 54 6.40 -31.82 -2.20
N ASP A 55 7.45 -31.98 -3.00
CA ASP A 55 7.78 -33.24 -3.67
C ASP A 55 8.10 -34.35 -2.67
N ASP A 56 8.95 -34.07 -1.68
CA ASP A 56 9.29 -35.02 -0.63
C ASP A 56 8.08 -35.39 0.22
N ALA A 57 7.30 -34.40 0.66
CA ALA A 57 6.13 -34.67 1.49
C ALA A 57 5.07 -35.49 0.73
N LYS A 58 4.86 -35.24 -0.57
CA LYS A 58 3.99 -36.07 -1.43
C LYS A 58 4.53 -37.48 -1.60
N LYS A 59 5.86 -37.65 -1.77
CA LYS A 59 6.48 -38.98 -1.81
C LYS A 59 6.27 -39.73 -0.49
N ALA A 60 6.44 -39.05 0.65
CA ALA A 60 6.18 -39.64 1.97
C ALA A 60 4.71 -40.08 2.13
N GLN A 61 3.75 -39.30 1.64
CA GLN A 61 2.33 -39.68 1.62
C GLN A 61 2.06 -40.93 0.77
N GLN A 62 2.70 -41.04 -0.41
CA GLN A 62 2.55 -42.22 -1.27
C GLN A 62 3.07 -43.50 -0.61
N LEU A 63 4.17 -43.40 0.15
CA LEU A 63 4.77 -44.52 0.86
C LEU A 63 3.98 -44.89 2.12
N LYS A 64 3.51 -43.89 2.88
CA LYS A 64 2.74 -44.08 4.11
C LYS A 64 1.55 -43.12 4.17
N PRO A 65 0.40 -43.50 3.58
CA PRO A 65 -0.81 -42.66 3.57
C PRO A 65 -1.41 -42.40 4.95
N SER A 66 -1.00 -43.16 5.97
CA SER A 66 -1.47 -43.02 7.35
C SER A 66 -0.63 -42.06 8.20
N LEU A 67 0.23 -41.24 7.59
CA LEU A 67 1.14 -40.32 8.29
C LEU A 67 0.59 -38.88 8.26
N PRO A 68 -0.04 -38.38 9.35
CA PRO A 68 -0.64 -37.04 9.37
C PRO A 68 0.40 -35.93 9.15
N LEU A 69 1.62 -36.11 9.68
CA LEU A 69 2.72 -35.15 9.51
C LEU A 69 3.05 -34.90 8.04
N ALA A 70 2.97 -35.92 7.16
CA ALA A 70 3.26 -35.73 5.74
C ALA A 70 2.22 -34.84 5.06
N PHE A 71 0.95 -34.92 5.47
CA PHE A 71 -0.10 -33.99 5.03
C PHE A 71 0.12 -32.58 5.54
N MET A 72 0.52 -32.44 6.81
CA MET A 72 0.88 -31.15 7.40
C MET A 72 2.03 -30.49 6.62
N ARG A 73 3.12 -31.22 6.36
CA ARG A 73 4.27 -30.67 5.62
C ARG A 73 3.91 -30.30 4.18
N THR A 74 3.11 -31.12 3.47
CA THR A 74 2.63 -30.78 2.12
C THR A 74 1.76 -29.52 2.13
N GLY A 75 0.81 -29.42 3.07
CA GLY A 75 -0.05 -28.25 3.20
C GLY A 75 0.76 -26.96 3.38
N ILE A 76 1.75 -26.99 4.28
CA ILE A 76 2.64 -25.83 4.54
C ILE A 76 3.45 -25.47 3.28
N ALA A 77 4.05 -26.46 2.62
CA ALA A 77 4.85 -26.23 1.42
C ALA A 77 4.02 -25.61 0.28
N GLU A 78 2.84 -26.16 0.00
CA GLU A 78 1.92 -25.67 -1.04
C GLU A 78 1.35 -24.29 -0.71
N TYR A 79 1.09 -24.01 0.57
CA TYR A 79 0.66 -22.69 1.02
C TYR A 79 1.68 -21.62 0.65
N HIS A 80 2.97 -21.88 0.89
CA HIS A 80 4.05 -20.96 0.54
C HIS A 80 4.30 -20.85 -0.97
N LEU A 81 3.92 -21.88 -1.74
CA LEU A 81 3.90 -21.84 -3.21
C LEU A 81 2.65 -21.12 -3.77
N LYS A 82 1.74 -20.65 -2.90
CA LYS A 82 0.46 -20.00 -3.24
C LYS A 82 -0.56 -20.92 -3.91
N ASN A 83 -0.38 -22.23 -3.80
CA ASN A 83 -1.34 -23.22 -4.27
C ASN A 83 -2.34 -23.53 -3.14
N TYR A 84 -3.17 -22.55 -2.79
CA TYR A 84 -4.01 -22.61 -1.59
C TYR A 84 -5.07 -23.73 -1.65
N GLU A 85 -5.57 -24.07 -2.84
CA GLU A 85 -6.50 -25.20 -3.03
C GLU A 85 -5.85 -26.55 -2.67
N SER A 86 -4.65 -26.79 -3.21
CA SER A 86 -3.86 -28.00 -2.92
C SER A 86 -3.49 -28.06 -1.43
N SER A 87 -3.12 -26.91 -0.86
CA SER A 87 -2.81 -26.77 0.56
C SER A 87 -4.00 -27.10 1.46
N HIS A 88 -5.18 -26.54 1.17
CA HIS A 88 -6.43 -26.80 1.89
C HIS A 88 -6.82 -28.29 1.86
N ALA A 89 -6.73 -28.91 0.67
CA ALA A 89 -7.01 -30.33 0.51
C ALA A 89 -6.07 -31.21 1.35
N ALA A 90 -4.77 -30.89 1.36
CA ALA A 90 -3.78 -31.62 2.15
C ALA A 90 -4.07 -31.50 3.65
N PHE A 91 -4.34 -30.29 4.16
CA PHE A 91 -4.66 -30.10 5.58
C PHE A 91 -5.97 -30.77 5.97
N SER A 92 -6.99 -30.74 5.11
CA SER A 92 -8.27 -31.42 5.33
C SER A 92 -8.12 -32.94 5.42
N GLN A 93 -7.28 -33.54 4.57
CA GLN A 93 -6.96 -34.97 4.65
C GLN A 93 -6.15 -35.30 5.90
N GLY A 94 -5.17 -34.47 6.26
CA GLY A 94 -4.40 -34.62 7.49
C GLY A 94 -5.29 -34.56 8.75
N HIS A 95 -6.25 -33.65 8.80
CA HIS A 95 -7.22 -33.53 9.89
C HIS A 95 -8.13 -34.76 10.03
N GLN A 96 -8.48 -35.42 8.91
CA GLN A 96 -9.25 -36.66 8.96
C GLN A 96 -8.45 -37.82 9.59
N LEU A 97 -7.12 -37.80 9.46
CA LEU A 97 -6.23 -38.80 10.04
C LEU A 97 -5.89 -38.50 11.50
N ASP A 98 -5.72 -37.22 11.85
CA ASP A 98 -5.49 -36.77 13.21
C ASP A 98 -6.38 -35.55 13.54
N ALA A 99 -7.59 -35.84 13.98
CA ALA A 99 -8.56 -34.83 14.37
C ALA A 99 -8.22 -34.16 15.73
N SER A 100 -7.23 -34.68 16.48
CA SER A 100 -6.84 -34.10 17.76
C SER A 100 -5.92 -32.88 17.58
N ASP A 101 -5.16 -32.84 16.48
CA ASP A 101 -4.26 -31.73 16.21
C ASP A 101 -5.00 -30.52 15.63
N LYS A 102 -5.20 -29.51 16.48
CA LYS A 102 -5.83 -28.24 16.13
C LYS A 102 -5.03 -27.43 15.09
N SER A 103 -3.76 -27.76 14.88
CA SER A 103 -2.91 -27.08 13.90
C SER A 103 -3.52 -27.18 12.49
N PHE A 104 -4.15 -28.32 12.16
CA PHE A 104 -4.83 -28.48 10.88
C PHE A 104 -5.99 -27.50 10.70
N GLU A 105 -6.83 -27.31 11.71
CA GLU A 105 -7.96 -26.37 11.66
C GLU A 105 -7.50 -24.93 11.43
N VAL A 106 -6.42 -24.53 12.10
CA VAL A 106 -5.82 -23.18 11.94
C VAL A 106 -5.34 -22.98 10.51
N TRP A 107 -4.65 -23.97 9.95
CA TRP A 107 -4.15 -23.90 8.58
C TRP A 107 -5.26 -23.96 7.52
N ILE A 108 -6.31 -24.76 7.73
CA ILE A 108 -7.49 -24.82 6.85
C ILE A 108 -8.15 -23.44 6.76
N LYS A 109 -8.47 -22.82 7.91
CA LYS A 109 -9.04 -21.46 7.95
C LYS A 109 -8.16 -20.44 7.24
N ARG A 110 -6.84 -20.51 7.46
CA ARG A 110 -5.88 -19.63 6.80
C ARG A 110 -5.87 -19.83 5.27
N CYS A 111 -6.02 -21.05 4.78
CA CYS A 111 -6.13 -21.31 3.34
C CYS A 111 -7.43 -20.74 2.78
N GLU A 112 -8.56 -20.89 3.49
CA GLU A 112 -9.87 -20.36 3.09
C GLU A 112 -9.83 -18.82 2.98
N GLU A 113 -9.23 -18.13 3.96
CA GLU A 113 -9.03 -16.67 3.92
C GLU A 113 -8.21 -16.24 2.70
N MET A 114 -7.10 -16.94 2.42
CA MET A 114 -6.25 -16.63 1.27
C MET A 114 -6.92 -16.95 -0.08
N MET A 115 -7.74 -18.00 -0.13
CA MET A 115 -8.56 -18.33 -1.30
C MET A 115 -9.70 -17.34 -1.51
N GLY A 116 -10.35 -16.85 -0.45
CA GLY A 116 -11.34 -15.77 -0.52
C GLY A 116 -10.72 -14.51 -1.11
N ASN A 117 -9.56 -14.11 -0.60
CA ASN A 117 -8.80 -12.96 -1.12
C ASN A 117 -8.29 -13.15 -2.56
N GLN A 118 -7.93 -14.38 -2.96
CA GLN A 118 -7.60 -14.69 -4.35
C GLN A 118 -8.83 -14.73 -5.24
N THR A 119 -9.98 -15.20 -4.75
CA THR A 119 -11.22 -15.23 -5.52
C THR A 119 -11.72 -13.82 -5.73
N GLU A 120 -11.66 -12.93 -4.73
CA GLU A 120 -11.98 -11.51 -4.89
C GLU A 120 -11.03 -10.80 -5.88
N ASN A 121 -9.74 -11.15 -5.87
CA ASN A 121 -8.76 -10.65 -6.86
C ASN A 121 -8.83 -11.33 -8.24
N SER A 122 -9.40 -12.54 -8.34
CA SER A 122 -9.46 -13.36 -9.58
C SER A 122 -10.87 -13.48 -10.17
N SER A 123 -11.91 -12.98 -9.50
CA SER A 123 -13.22 -12.72 -10.12
C SER A 123 -13.16 -11.59 -11.16
N VAL A 124 -11.98 -10.98 -11.35
CA VAL A 124 -11.59 -10.37 -12.62
C VAL A 124 -10.77 -11.37 -13.44
N ASN A 125 -11.47 -12.30 -14.10
CA ASN A 125 -11.11 -13.03 -15.34
C ASN A 125 -11.23 -14.56 -15.25
N THR A 126 -12.34 -15.12 -15.79
CA THR A 126 -12.30 -15.81 -17.10
C THR A 126 -13.69 -16.24 -17.61
N THR A 127 -14.19 -15.58 -18.65
CA THR A 127 -14.41 -16.19 -19.97
C THR A 127 -14.49 -15.08 -21.04
N PRO A 128 -14.03 -15.31 -22.29
CA PRO A 128 -13.66 -14.24 -23.21
C PRO A 128 -14.79 -13.86 -24.17
N ALA A 129 -15.46 -12.74 -23.92
CA ALA A 129 -16.10 -11.90 -24.93
C ALA A 129 -16.57 -10.58 -24.29
N ALA A 130 -16.27 -9.46 -24.96
CA ALA A 130 -16.56 -8.08 -24.59
C ALA A 130 -15.68 -7.47 -23.46
N ALA A 131 -15.13 -6.29 -23.77
CA ALA A 131 -14.22 -5.54 -22.92
C ALA A 131 -14.80 -5.31 -21.50
N PRO A 132 -13.97 -5.36 -20.44
CA PRO A 132 -14.42 -5.11 -19.08
C PRO A 132 -15.13 -3.76 -19.03
N VAL A 133 -16.38 -3.77 -18.61
CA VAL A 133 -17.19 -2.58 -18.39
C VAL A 133 -16.50 -1.76 -17.32
N LYS A 134 -15.80 -0.69 -17.74
CA LYS A 134 -15.09 0.20 -16.82
C LYS A 134 -16.10 0.85 -15.89
N HIS A 135 -15.82 0.85 -14.60
CA HIS A 135 -16.56 1.63 -13.62
C HIS A 135 -15.63 2.62 -12.94
N ASP A 136 -16.18 3.76 -12.55
CA ASP A 136 -15.50 4.84 -11.86
C ASP A 136 -16.41 5.31 -10.72
N TRP A 137 -15.84 5.83 -9.64
CA TRP A 137 -16.65 6.36 -8.55
C TRP A 137 -16.04 7.64 -7.99
N TYR A 138 -16.92 8.52 -7.54
CA TYR A 138 -16.55 9.72 -6.83
C TYR A 138 -17.57 9.99 -5.72
N GLN A 139 -17.23 10.87 -4.80
CA GLN A 139 -18.10 11.20 -3.68
C GLN A 139 -18.21 12.71 -3.48
N THR A 140 -19.32 13.10 -2.89
CA THR A 140 -19.56 14.41 -2.32
C THR A 140 -19.66 14.28 -0.81
N GLU A 141 -19.89 15.39 -0.11
CA GLU A 141 -20.09 15.39 1.35
C GLU A 141 -21.29 14.52 1.78
N SER A 142 -22.32 14.40 0.94
CA SER A 142 -23.58 13.72 1.28
C SER A 142 -23.91 12.49 0.44
N GLN A 143 -23.20 12.25 -0.67
CA GLN A 143 -23.53 11.19 -1.63
C GLN A 143 -22.28 10.51 -2.19
N VAL A 144 -22.39 9.23 -2.52
CA VAL A 144 -21.41 8.45 -3.29
C VAL A 144 -22.03 8.16 -4.65
N ILE A 145 -21.28 8.40 -5.73
CA ILE A 145 -21.75 8.21 -7.09
C ILE A 145 -20.83 7.22 -7.79
N VAL A 146 -21.40 6.09 -8.22
CA VAL A 146 -20.72 5.06 -9.00
C VAL A 146 -21.22 5.15 -10.45
N THR A 147 -20.30 5.21 -11.39
CA THR A 147 -20.57 5.30 -12.83
C THR A 147 -20.08 4.04 -13.50
N VAL A 148 -21.00 3.28 -14.12
CA VAL A 148 -20.70 2.05 -14.85
C VAL A 148 -20.82 2.33 -16.35
N MET A 149 -19.74 2.14 -17.12
CA MET A 149 -19.67 2.50 -18.54
C MET A 149 -20.33 1.45 -19.45
N ALA A 150 -21.65 1.49 -19.53
CA ALA A 150 -22.44 0.59 -20.37
C ALA A 150 -23.08 1.34 -21.54
N LYS A 151 -22.81 0.91 -22.78
CA LYS A 151 -23.38 1.51 -24.00
C LYS A 151 -24.69 0.83 -24.37
N ASN A 152 -25.68 1.64 -24.76
CA ASN A 152 -26.95 1.19 -25.34
C ASN A 152 -27.78 0.26 -24.42
N VAL A 153 -27.88 0.59 -23.13
CA VAL A 153 -28.63 -0.19 -22.15
C VAL A 153 -30.14 0.14 -22.24
N PRO A 154 -31.04 -0.85 -22.35
CA PRO A 154 -32.49 -0.62 -22.32
C PRO A 154 -32.94 -0.16 -20.92
N LYS A 155 -33.93 0.75 -20.88
CA LYS A 155 -34.40 1.35 -19.61
C LYS A 155 -34.99 0.34 -18.63
N ASP A 156 -35.53 -0.77 -19.14
CA ASP A 156 -36.09 -1.89 -18.36
C ASP A 156 -35.06 -2.99 -18.05
N GLY A 157 -33.87 -2.96 -18.66
CA GLY A 157 -32.84 -3.98 -18.46
C GLY A 157 -31.91 -3.71 -17.28
N VAL A 158 -32.16 -2.69 -16.47
CA VAL A 158 -31.33 -2.36 -15.31
C VAL A 158 -32.13 -2.54 -14.03
N CYS A 159 -31.68 -3.47 -13.20
CA CYS A 159 -32.21 -3.69 -11.87
C CYS A 159 -31.15 -3.33 -10.85
N VAL A 160 -31.35 -2.25 -10.09
CA VAL A 160 -30.48 -1.86 -8.98
C VAL A 160 -31.21 -2.06 -7.67
N SER A 161 -30.65 -2.90 -6.80
CA SER A 161 -31.07 -3.09 -5.42
C SER A 161 -30.04 -2.46 -4.49
N PHE A 162 -30.54 -1.66 -3.56
CA PHE A 162 -29.75 -1.01 -2.52
C PHE A 162 -30.05 -1.67 -1.17
N THR A 163 -29.01 -2.08 -0.46
CA THR A 163 -29.07 -2.50 0.95
C THR A 163 -28.29 -1.49 1.78
N GLU A 164 -28.43 -1.52 3.11
CA GLU A 164 -27.73 -0.59 3.99
C GLU A 164 -26.21 -0.57 3.77
N ARG A 165 -25.58 -1.71 3.46
CA ARG A 165 -24.12 -1.81 3.25
C ARG A 165 -23.74 -2.53 1.95
N GLU A 166 -24.68 -2.67 1.03
CA GLU A 166 -24.45 -3.43 -0.20
C GLU A 166 -25.17 -2.78 -1.37
N LEU A 167 -24.52 -2.77 -2.53
CA LEU A 167 -25.09 -2.39 -3.80
C LEU A 167 -25.04 -3.60 -4.73
N SER A 168 -26.18 -3.98 -5.27
CA SER A 168 -26.28 -5.02 -6.29
C SER A 168 -27.02 -4.46 -7.51
N ALA A 169 -26.36 -4.41 -8.65
CA ALA A 169 -26.87 -3.86 -9.90
C ALA A 169 -26.72 -4.88 -11.04
N LYS A 170 -27.83 -5.25 -11.66
CA LYS A 170 -27.88 -6.11 -12.85
C LYS A 170 -28.17 -5.23 -14.07
N ILE A 171 -27.30 -5.27 -15.06
CA ILE A 171 -27.35 -4.46 -16.27
C ILE A 171 -27.38 -5.39 -17.47
N GLN A 172 -28.54 -5.53 -18.10
CA GLN A 172 -28.72 -6.27 -19.33
C GLN A 172 -28.20 -5.43 -20.50
N MET A 173 -27.13 -5.89 -21.14
CA MET A 173 -26.53 -5.20 -22.27
C MET A 173 -27.34 -5.48 -23.55
N ALA A 174 -27.31 -4.54 -24.52
CA ALA A 174 -27.93 -4.77 -25.83
C ALA A 174 -27.28 -5.92 -26.64
N SER A 175 -26.11 -6.41 -26.21
CA SER A 175 -25.47 -7.61 -26.77
C SER A 175 -26.12 -8.93 -26.31
N GLY A 176 -27.01 -8.89 -25.31
CA GLY A 176 -27.64 -10.07 -24.71
C GLY A 176 -26.92 -10.60 -23.47
N ASP A 177 -25.81 -9.99 -23.07
CA ASP A 177 -25.05 -10.38 -21.87
C ASP A 177 -25.55 -9.61 -20.64
N ASP A 178 -25.81 -10.33 -19.54
CA ASP A 178 -26.16 -9.75 -18.25
C ASP A 178 -24.90 -9.42 -17.45
N TYR A 179 -24.65 -8.13 -17.22
CA TYR A 179 -23.57 -7.66 -16.36
C TYR A 179 -24.08 -7.51 -14.92
N ASN A 180 -23.56 -8.33 -14.02
CA ASN A 180 -23.85 -8.25 -12.59
C ASN A 180 -22.73 -7.47 -11.89
N PHE A 181 -23.09 -6.37 -11.25
CA PHE A 181 -22.20 -5.49 -10.51
C PHE A 181 -22.61 -5.50 -9.04
N HIS A 182 -21.78 -6.06 -8.18
CA HIS A 182 -22.02 -6.18 -6.77
C HIS A 182 -20.88 -5.51 -6.01
N LEU A 183 -21.20 -4.66 -5.03
CA LEU A 183 -20.25 -3.97 -4.17
C LEU A 183 -20.68 -4.05 -2.71
N GLN A 184 -19.75 -4.40 -1.83
CA GLN A 184 -19.93 -4.29 -0.40
C GLN A 184 -19.40 -2.95 0.09
N LEU A 185 -20.28 -2.06 0.53
CA LEU A 185 -19.97 -0.68 0.85
C LEU A 185 -19.29 -0.55 2.22
N LEU A 186 -18.25 0.28 2.30
CA LEU A 186 -17.51 0.55 3.54
C LEU A 186 -18.42 1.14 4.65
N HIS A 187 -19.27 2.09 4.28
CA HIS A 187 -20.18 2.77 5.21
C HIS A 187 -21.64 2.59 4.80
N PRO A 188 -22.57 2.70 5.78
CA PRO A 188 -23.98 2.56 5.47
C PRO A 188 -24.51 3.68 4.56
N ILE A 189 -25.47 3.32 3.71
CA ILE A 189 -26.19 4.22 2.83
C ILE A 189 -27.68 4.20 3.18
N VAL A 190 -28.43 5.21 2.75
CA VAL A 190 -29.89 5.29 2.91
C VAL A 190 -30.54 4.75 1.64
N PRO A 191 -31.00 3.48 1.58
CA PRO A 191 -31.51 2.88 0.34
C PRO A 191 -32.69 3.64 -0.25
N GLN A 192 -33.55 4.16 0.62
CA GLN A 192 -34.75 4.93 0.27
C GLN A 192 -34.46 6.25 -0.46
N GLN A 193 -33.25 6.78 -0.31
CA GLN A 193 -32.82 8.05 -0.92
C GLN A 193 -31.71 7.85 -1.96
N SER A 194 -31.36 6.58 -2.23
CA SER A 194 -30.45 6.18 -3.30
C SER A 194 -31.25 5.99 -4.59
N CYS A 195 -30.67 6.42 -5.72
CA CYS A 195 -31.31 6.35 -7.02
C CYS A 195 -30.30 6.03 -8.10
N PHE A 196 -30.77 5.51 -9.23
CA PHE A 196 -29.91 5.27 -10.39
C PHE A 196 -30.49 5.99 -11.61
N LYS A 197 -29.62 6.35 -12.54
CA LYS A 197 -29.95 7.02 -13.79
C LYS A 197 -29.25 6.30 -14.94
N ILE A 198 -30.06 5.83 -15.88
CA ILE A 198 -29.56 5.17 -17.09
C ILE A 198 -29.35 6.25 -18.15
N LEU A 199 -28.12 6.38 -18.66
CA LEU A 199 -27.78 7.17 -19.83
C LEU A 199 -27.41 6.23 -21.00
N THR A 200 -27.29 6.79 -22.20
CA THR A 200 -26.96 6.03 -23.42
C THR A 200 -25.55 5.44 -23.41
N THR A 201 -24.63 6.03 -22.64
CA THR A 201 -23.21 5.64 -22.59
C THR A 201 -22.75 5.15 -21.23
N LYS A 202 -23.58 5.30 -20.18
CA LYS A 202 -23.25 4.96 -18.80
C LYS A 202 -24.50 4.79 -17.94
N VAL A 203 -24.36 4.05 -16.85
CA VAL A 203 -25.34 3.98 -15.75
C VAL A 203 -24.72 4.69 -14.56
N GLU A 204 -25.39 5.72 -14.05
CA GLU A 204 -24.98 6.46 -12.85
C GLU A 204 -25.81 6.01 -11.66
N ILE A 205 -25.16 5.46 -10.65
CA ILE A 205 -25.77 4.99 -9.40
C ILE A 205 -25.39 5.99 -8.32
N LYS A 206 -26.39 6.66 -7.73
CA LYS A 206 -26.22 7.65 -6.67
C LYS A 206 -26.72 7.07 -5.36
N MET A 207 -25.83 6.98 -4.39
CA MET A 207 -26.12 6.47 -3.06
C MET A 207 -26.02 7.59 -2.04
N LYS A 208 -27.04 7.78 -1.22
CA LYS A 208 -27.01 8.78 -0.15
C LYS A 208 -26.31 8.20 1.07
N LYS A 209 -25.32 8.89 1.60
CA LYS A 209 -24.61 8.47 2.83
C LYS A 209 -25.54 8.65 4.03
N THR A 210 -25.51 7.72 4.98
CA THR A 210 -26.15 7.90 6.31
C THR A 210 -25.42 8.96 7.11
N ASP A 211 -24.09 8.90 7.10
CA ASP A 211 -23.20 9.74 7.87
C ASP A 211 -22.40 10.64 6.94
N ALA A 212 -22.13 11.88 7.35
CA ALA A 212 -21.32 12.85 6.61
C ALA A 212 -19.82 12.52 6.71
N ILE A 213 -19.47 11.27 6.38
CA ILE A 213 -18.14 10.71 6.50
C ILE A 213 -17.53 10.63 5.09
N ARG A 214 -16.23 10.94 5.01
CA ARG A 214 -15.47 10.78 3.77
C ARG A 214 -15.01 9.33 3.66
N TRP A 215 -15.37 8.68 2.56
CA TRP A 215 -15.04 7.28 2.33
C TRP A 215 -13.61 7.21 1.76
N GLU A 216 -12.69 6.52 2.43
CA GLU A 216 -11.33 6.34 1.93
C GLU A 216 -11.30 5.33 0.77
N THR A 217 -12.15 4.31 0.85
CA THR A 217 -12.40 3.31 -0.18
C THR A 217 -13.90 3.12 -0.41
N LEU A 218 -14.31 2.68 -1.60
CA LEU A 218 -15.70 2.36 -1.91
C LEU A 218 -16.14 1.05 -1.23
N GLU A 219 -15.22 0.10 -1.17
CA GLU A 219 -15.40 -1.24 -0.61
C GLU A 219 -14.63 -1.42 0.70
N GLY A 220 -15.19 -2.21 1.61
CA GLY A 220 -14.49 -2.65 2.82
C GLY A 220 -15.32 -3.55 3.72
N GLU A 221 -14.65 -4.48 4.40
CA GLU A 221 -15.23 -5.24 5.52
C GLU A 221 -15.37 -4.30 6.72
N GLY A 222 -16.56 -4.26 7.31
CA GLY A 222 -16.94 -3.27 8.31
C GLY A 222 -16.13 -3.37 9.60
N GLN A 223 -14.94 -2.80 9.62
CA GLN A 223 -14.42 -2.20 10.83
C GLN A 223 -15.08 -0.83 10.98
N GLU A 224 -16.01 -0.72 11.92
CA GLU A 224 -16.37 0.56 12.51
C GLU A 224 -15.12 1.14 13.18
N SER A 225 -14.27 1.79 12.39
CA SER A 225 -13.34 2.75 12.94
C SER A 225 -14.18 3.78 13.68
N ASN A 226 -13.84 4.02 14.93
CA ASN A 226 -14.52 4.91 15.86
C ASN A 226 -14.61 6.32 15.24
N ILE A 227 -15.64 6.60 14.44
CA ILE A 227 -15.78 7.88 13.77
C ILE A 227 -16.35 8.86 14.78
N LYS A 228 -15.48 9.78 15.21
CA LYS A 228 -15.85 10.94 16.01
C LYS A 228 -16.95 11.71 15.28
N HIS A 229 -18.13 11.68 15.87
CA HIS A 229 -19.31 12.46 15.49
C HIS A 229 -18.90 13.92 15.25
N PHE A 230 -19.12 14.44 14.04
CA PHE A 230 -18.93 15.87 13.78
C PHE A 230 -20.14 16.63 14.31
N ASN A 231 -20.03 17.17 15.52
CA ASN A 231 -21.05 17.99 16.14
C ASN A 231 -20.81 19.46 15.72
N PRO A 232 -21.64 20.09 14.87
CA PRO A 232 -21.32 21.40 14.28
C PRO A 232 -21.35 22.59 15.26
N HIS A 233 -21.52 22.34 16.57
CA HIS A 233 -21.62 23.40 17.61
C HIS A 233 -20.81 23.13 18.90
N GLN A 234 -19.84 22.21 18.91
CA GLN A 234 -18.97 22.02 20.07
C GLN A 234 -17.50 22.32 19.74
N TYR A 235 -17.07 23.51 20.15
CA TYR A 235 -15.67 23.91 20.19
C TYR A 235 -14.96 23.09 21.29
N PRO A 236 -13.97 22.23 20.97
CA PRO A 236 -13.31 21.44 21.99
C PRO A 236 -12.25 22.31 22.68
N THR A 237 -12.50 22.61 23.95
CA THR A 237 -11.43 23.01 24.88
C THR A 237 -10.48 21.82 25.05
N SER A 238 -9.24 21.94 24.57
CA SER A 238 -8.20 20.93 24.73
C SER A 238 -6.91 21.55 25.28
N SER A 239 -6.98 22.07 26.50
CA SER A 239 -5.80 22.16 27.35
C SER A 239 -5.67 20.86 28.12
N HIS A 240 -4.72 19.99 27.73
CA HIS A 240 -3.85 19.24 28.65
C HIS A 240 -2.86 18.33 27.88
N TYR A 241 -2.13 18.87 26.90
CA TYR A 241 -0.75 18.46 26.60
C TYR A 241 -0.10 19.44 25.62
N THR A 242 0.72 20.36 26.13
CA THR A 242 1.44 21.35 25.32
C THR A 242 2.77 20.78 24.86
N ARG A 243 2.80 20.13 23.69
CA ARG A 243 4.06 19.99 22.96
C ARG A 243 4.37 21.35 22.33
N LYS A 244 5.31 22.08 22.96
CA LYS A 244 5.70 23.45 22.60
C LYS A 244 6.48 23.48 21.30
N TRP A 245 5.77 23.41 20.18
CA TRP A 245 6.33 23.58 18.83
C TRP A 245 6.99 24.95 18.65
N ASP A 246 6.48 26.00 19.32
CA ASP A 246 7.10 27.33 19.39
C ASP A 246 8.55 27.31 19.90
N LYS A 247 8.85 26.43 20.88
CA LYS A 247 10.20 26.36 21.45
C LYS A 247 11.17 25.68 20.47
N MET A 248 10.70 24.68 19.73
CA MET A 248 11.52 23.99 18.73
C MET A 248 11.82 24.87 17.51
N VAL A 249 10.85 25.69 17.08
CA VAL A 249 11.04 26.67 16.00
C VAL A 249 11.98 27.81 16.46
N SER A 250 11.87 28.21 17.73
CA SER A 250 12.78 29.21 18.32
C SER A 250 14.20 28.68 18.49
N ASP A 251 14.37 27.44 18.96
CA ASP A 251 15.68 26.82 19.16
C ASP A 251 16.40 26.59 17.80
N ILE A 252 15.67 26.17 16.75
CA ILE A 252 16.20 26.06 15.37
C ILE A 252 16.57 27.44 14.78
N SER A 253 15.74 28.46 15.03
CA SER A 253 16.02 29.84 14.59
C SER A 253 17.20 30.50 15.33
N GLU A 254 17.47 30.06 16.57
CA GLU A 254 18.62 30.51 17.36
C GLU A 254 19.91 29.77 16.96
N GLU A 255 19.83 28.48 16.61
CA GLU A 255 20.95 27.73 16.03
C GLU A 255 21.36 28.28 14.65
N GLU A 256 20.41 28.61 13.76
CA GLU A 256 20.70 29.27 12.46
C GLU A 256 21.24 30.70 12.59
N LYS A 257 21.00 31.38 13.72
CA LYS A 257 21.57 32.71 14.01
C LYS A 257 22.99 32.66 14.54
N ASN A 258 23.41 31.54 15.14
CA ASN A 258 24.70 31.41 15.81
C ASN A 258 25.77 30.73 14.94
N GLU A 259 25.38 30.17 13.79
CA GLU A 259 26.32 29.82 12.72
C GLU A 259 26.83 31.11 12.05
N LYS A 260 28.08 31.47 12.37
CA LYS A 260 28.83 32.51 11.65
C LYS A 260 28.97 32.09 10.19
N LEU A 261 28.04 32.54 9.35
CA LEU A 261 28.17 32.48 7.90
C LEU A 261 29.33 33.40 7.48
N GLU A 262 30.52 32.85 7.27
CA GLU A 262 31.62 33.57 6.64
C GLU A 262 31.46 33.59 5.12
N GLY A 263 31.78 34.75 4.52
CA GLY A 263 31.82 34.95 3.08
C GLY A 263 30.59 35.67 2.49
N ASP A 264 30.23 35.29 1.27
CA ASP A 264 29.33 36.04 0.39
C ASP A 264 27.89 36.18 0.94
N ALA A 265 27.46 35.25 1.80
CA ALA A 265 26.14 35.29 2.44
C ALA A 265 26.03 36.39 3.52
N ALA A 266 27.11 36.66 4.27
CA ALA A 266 27.13 37.74 5.25
C ALA A 266 27.17 39.11 4.57
N LEU A 267 27.89 39.24 3.46
CA LEU A 267 27.92 40.45 2.64
C LEU A 267 26.54 40.73 2.03
N ASN A 268 25.89 39.72 1.46
CA ASN A 268 24.53 39.88 0.93
C ASN A 268 23.52 40.28 2.01
N LYS A 269 23.62 39.72 3.21
CA LYS A 269 22.77 40.10 4.35
C LYS A 269 23.04 41.54 4.80
N LEU A 270 24.30 41.97 4.81
CA LEU A 270 24.69 43.35 5.08
C LEU A 270 24.11 44.32 4.03
N PHE A 271 24.14 43.96 2.74
CA PHE A 271 23.56 44.78 1.68
C PHE A 271 22.04 44.85 1.74
N GLN A 272 21.35 43.75 2.09
CA GLN A 272 19.91 43.77 2.34
C GLN A 272 19.54 44.68 3.52
N GLN A 273 20.36 44.67 4.57
CA GLN A 273 20.14 45.55 5.71
C GLN A 273 20.38 47.02 5.35
N ILE A 274 21.46 47.34 4.63
CA ILE A 274 21.73 48.71 4.13
C ILE A 274 20.63 49.18 3.17
N TYR A 275 20.07 48.29 2.35
CA TYR A 275 18.95 48.63 1.49
C TYR A 275 17.67 48.91 2.30
N THR A 276 17.41 48.14 3.36
CA THR A 276 16.19 48.28 4.17
C THR A 276 16.23 49.55 5.03
N ASP A 277 17.36 49.82 5.68
CA ASP A 277 17.60 51.00 6.53
C ASP A 277 18.01 52.26 5.74
N GLY A 278 18.44 52.11 4.48
CA GLY A 278 18.93 53.20 3.65
C GLY A 278 17.83 54.19 3.22
N SER A 279 18.21 55.47 3.13
CA SER A 279 17.35 56.51 2.55
C SER A 279 17.08 56.24 1.07
N ASP A 280 16.04 56.84 0.49
CA ASP A 280 15.66 56.60 -0.90
C ASP A 280 16.78 56.93 -1.90
N GLU A 281 17.68 57.86 -1.57
CA GLU A 281 18.87 58.15 -2.37
C GLU A 281 19.87 56.99 -2.37
N VAL A 282 20.07 56.32 -1.23
CA VAL A 282 20.94 55.16 -1.09
C VAL A 282 20.37 53.97 -1.88
N LYS A 283 19.07 53.72 -1.76
CA LYS A 283 18.38 52.67 -2.55
C LYS A 283 18.49 52.92 -4.04
N ARG A 284 18.38 54.19 -4.46
CA ARG A 284 18.51 54.59 -5.86
C ARG A 284 19.94 54.40 -6.37
N ALA A 285 20.95 54.73 -5.56
CA ALA A 285 22.36 54.51 -5.87
C ALA A 285 22.69 53.03 -6.03
N MET A 286 22.19 52.21 -5.11
CA MET A 286 22.38 50.76 -5.12
C MET A 286 21.74 50.14 -6.37
N ASN A 287 20.48 50.47 -6.66
CA ASN A 287 19.79 49.92 -7.83
C ASN A 287 20.43 50.37 -9.15
N LYS A 288 20.84 51.64 -9.27
CA LYS A 288 21.49 52.13 -10.49
C LYS A 288 22.86 51.50 -10.71
N SER A 289 23.69 51.46 -9.68
CA SER A 289 25.04 50.88 -9.77
C SER A 289 25.01 49.37 -10.04
N PHE A 290 24.10 48.64 -9.39
CA PHE A 290 23.91 47.21 -9.62
C PHE A 290 23.43 46.92 -11.05
N MET A 291 22.48 47.71 -11.56
CA MET A 291 21.92 47.49 -12.89
C MET A 291 22.90 47.90 -14.01
N GLU A 292 23.65 48.98 -13.85
CA GLU A 292 24.64 49.43 -14.85
C GLU A 292 25.88 48.55 -14.88
N SER A 293 26.30 48.01 -13.73
CA SER A 293 27.44 47.09 -13.62
C SER A 293 27.10 45.62 -13.91
N GLY A 294 25.88 45.31 -14.36
CA GLY A 294 25.48 43.93 -14.65
C GLY A 294 25.45 43.03 -13.41
N GLY A 295 25.28 43.60 -12.23
CA GLY A 295 25.14 42.90 -10.95
C GLY A 295 26.44 42.67 -10.19
N THR A 296 27.56 43.27 -10.62
CA THR A 296 28.88 43.00 -10.00
C THR A 296 29.37 44.09 -9.05
N VAL A 297 28.83 45.32 -9.12
CA VAL A 297 29.25 46.45 -8.29
C VAL A 297 28.05 47.13 -7.63
N LEU A 298 28.12 47.31 -6.30
CA LEU A 298 27.07 47.95 -5.51
C LEU A 298 27.62 49.17 -4.77
N SER A 299 27.09 50.35 -5.06
CA SER A 299 27.50 51.62 -4.45
C SER A 299 26.34 52.31 -3.75
N THR A 300 26.58 52.87 -2.56
CA THR A 300 25.57 53.52 -1.70
C THR A 300 25.56 55.04 -1.83
N ASN A 301 26.45 55.65 -2.63
CA ASN A 301 26.59 57.11 -2.73
C ASN A 301 26.00 57.68 -4.03
N TRP A 302 24.79 58.23 -3.94
CA TRP A 302 24.06 58.79 -5.09
C TRP A 302 24.76 59.97 -5.77
N GLY A 303 25.50 60.80 -5.03
CA GLY A 303 26.19 61.97 -5.59
C GLY A 303 27.24 61.61 -6.64
N ASP A 304 27.80 60.41 -6.53
CA ASP A 304 28.83 59.87 -7.40
C ASP A 304 28.22 59.06 -8.56
N VAL A 305 27.47 57.98 -8.26
CA VAL A 305 26.86 57.11 -9.29
C VAL A 305 25.68 57.76 -10.02
N GLY A 306 25.14 58.87 -9.51
CA GLY A 306 24.14 59.66 -10.22
C GLY A 306 24.68 60.31 -11.49
N ARG A 307 25.96 60.71 -11.49
CA ARG A 307 26.60 61.48 -12.58
C ARG A 307 27.49 60.66 -13.51
N ARG A 308 28.09 59.56 -13.02
CA ARG A 308 28.91 58.65 -13.83
C ARG A 308 28.21 57.32 -14.10
N THR A 309 28.57 56.66 -15.20
CA THR A 309 28.19 55.27 -15.48
C THR A 309 29.12 54.32 -14.74
N VAL A 310 28.56 53.29 -14.11
CA VAL A 310 29.34 52.30 -13.36
C VAL A 310 29.72 51.15 -14.28
N ASP A 311 31.03 50.93 -14.46
CA ASP A 311 31.57 49.89 -15.35
C ASP A 311 31.56 48.50 -14.67
N VAL A 312 31.55 47.45 -15.49
CA VAL A 312 31.40 46.06 -15.02
C VAL A 312 32.75 45.58 -14.53
N SER A 313 32.88 45.37 -13.22
CA SER A 313 34.07 44.75 -12.62
C SER A 313 33.68 43.39 -12.07
N PRO A 314 33.89 42.29 -12.83
CA PRO A 314 33.58 40.95 -12.34
C PRO A 314 34.65 40.47 -11.32
N PRO A 315 34.31 39.52 -10.43
CA PRO A 315 35.26 38.88 -9.52
C PRO A 315 36.42 38.21 -10.27
N GLU A 316 37.60 38.08 -9.64
CA GLU A 316 38.86 37.62 -10.29
C GLU A 316 38.79 36.27 -11.03
N ASP A 317 37.77 35.44 -10.78
CA ASP A 317 37.58 34.10 -11.36
C ASP A 317 36.51 34.04 -12.48
N VAL A 318 35.99 35.18 -12.95
CA VAL A 318 34.90 35.22 -13.95
C VAL A 318 35.11 36.30 -15.01
N GLU A 319 35.26 35.88 -16.28
CA GLU A 319 35.35 36.81 -17.40
C GLU A 319 33.96 37.19 -17.93
N PHE A 320 33.66 38.49 -17.93
CA PHE A 320 32.39 39.02 -18.45
C PHE A 320 32.37 38.95 -19.99
N LYS A 321 31.53 38.08 -20.55
CA LYS A 321 31.31 37.98 -22.01
C LYS A 321 30.11 38.81 -22.43
N LYS A 322 30.37 39.85 -23.24
CA LYS A 322 29.33 40.69 -23.87
C LYS A 322 28.83 39.97 -25.13
N TYR A 323 27.56 39.57 -25.14
CA TYR A 323 26.84 39.11 -26.33
C TYR A 323 26.28 40.29 -27.11
#